data_AF-A0AAI9THM2-F1
#
_entry.id   AF-A0AAI9THM2-F1
#
_cell.length_a   1.000
_cell.length_b   1.000
_cell.length_c   1.000
_cell.angle_alpha   90.00
_cell.angle_beta   90.00
_cell.angle_gamma   90.00
#
_symmetry.space_group_name_H-M   'P 1'
#
loop_
_entity.id
_entity.type
_entity.pdbx_description
1 polymer ?
#
loop_
_entity_poly.entity_id
_entity_poly.type
_entity_poly.pdbx_seq_one_letter_code
_entity_poly.pdbx_strand_id
1 'polypeptide(L)'
;MDVDCDGLDYKCKGNPDGEPQTNFGVLSAYEVPFFVIPDRFGTKYAKELPGNNVGAVVCDGKMFYGIYGDSDGDHPQVIGEASWLMARTCFPNDDLNGGRGHDDPDVTYILFTGDDAVLPKSALDKNYVTNFTTLRSMGDKLMTALAKNLKLSGGSDGGANGSGSTEKSCEWEGHCEGASCKNGGQCSGQLVCKSGKCAPV
;
A
#
# COMPACT_ATOMS: atom_id res chain seq x y z
N MET A 1 12.38 -7.52 2.48
CA MET A 1 11.68 -6.76 1.43
C MET A 1 12.64 -6.54 0.28
N ASP A 2 12.57 -7.40 -0.72
CA ASP A 2 13.36 -7.30 -1.94
C ASP A 2 12.70 -6.33 -2.94
N VAL A 3 13.48 -5.89 -3.92
CA VAL A 3 13.01 -4.93 -4.92
C VAL A 3 12.72 -5.66 -6.22
N ASP A 4 11.44 -5.72 -6.55
CA ASP A 4 10.97 -6.10 -7.86
C ASP A 4 11.03 -4.88 -8.79
N CYS A 5 11.70 -5.05 -9.93
CA CYS A 5 11.85 -4.04 -10.94
C CYS A 5 11.14 -4.38 -12.26
N ASP A 6 10.42 -5.50 -12.33
CA ASP A 6 9.78 -5.99 -13.54
C ASP A 6 8.82 -4.97 -14.15
N GLY A 7 8.62 -5.11 -15.46
CA GLY A 7 7.87 -4.16 -16.28
C GLY A 7 8.75 -3.09 -16.92
N LEU A 8 8.36 -1.82 -16.83
CA LEU A 8 9.06 -0.73 -17.54
C LEU A 8 10.50 -0.53 -17.06
N ASP A 9 10.74 -0.82 -15.79
CA ASP A 9 11.98 -0.53 -15.09
C ASP A 9 12.84 -1.79 -14.89
N TYR A 10 12.61 -2.87 -15.65
CA TYR A 10 13.23 -4.19 -15.47
C TYR A 10 14.77 -4.18 -15.45
N LYS A 11 15.38 -3.13 -16.00
CA LYS A 11 16.82 -2.87 -15.98
C LYS A 11 17.26 -1.91 -14.88
N CYS A 12 16.49 -1.80 -13.80
CA CYS A 12 16.85 -0.96 -12.67
C CYS A 12 18.23 -1.36 -12.12
N LYS A 13 18.89 -0.41 -11.45
CA LYS A 13 20.22 -0.63 -10.89
C LYS A 13 20.23 -1.92 -10.07
N GLY A 14 21.15 -2.82 -10.39
CA GLY A 14 21.39 -4.03 -9.62
C GLY A 14 20.48 -5.20 -9.95
N ASN A 15 19.47 -5.04 -10.82
CA ASN A 15 18.58 -6.15 -11.21
C ASN A 15 19.23 -7.03 -12.28
N PRO A 16 19.64 -8.28 -11.97
CA PRO A 16 20.30 -9.15 -12.93
C PRO A 16 19.33 -9.91 -13.84
N ASP A 17 18.08 -10.10 -13.42
CA ASP A 17 17.11 -11.05 -13.96
C ASP A 17 15.72 -10.46 -14.22
N GLY A 18 15.58 -9.14 -14.16
CA GLY A 18 14.31 -8.48 -14.43
C GLY A 18 13.66 -8.83 -15.77
N GLU A 19 12.34 -8.95 -15.73
CA GLU A 19 11.49 -9.27 -16.86
C GLU A 19 10.78 -8.00 -17.39
N PRO A 20 10.60 -7.84 -18.71
CA PRO A 20 9.98 -6.65 -19.29
C PRO A 20 8.45 -6.59 -19.08
N GLN A 21 7.88 -7.53 -18.33
CA GLN A 21 6.45 -7.62 -18.01
C GLN A 21 6.25 -7.95 -16.55
N THR A 22 5.12 -7.49 -16.00
CA THR A 22 4.57 -7.97 -14.73
C THR A 22 3.34 -8.85 -15.01
N ASN A 23 2.86 -9.64 -14.05
CA ASN A 23 1.67 -10.48 -14.24
C ASN A 23 0.39 -9.73 -14.65
N PHE A 24 0.22 -8.47 -14.22
CA PHE A 24 -1.03 -7.71 -14.43
C PHE A 24 -0.88 -6.42 -15.25
N GLY A 25 0.21 -6.28 -15.99
CA GLY A 25 0.50 -5.10 -16.80
C GLY A 25 1.96 -4.98 -17.18
N VAL A 26 2.36 -3.80 -17.65
CA VAL A 26 3.78 -3.44 -17.74
C VAL A 26 4.00 -2.29 -16.78
N LEU A 27 3.92 -2.61 -15.49
CA LEU A 27 3.96 -1.60 -14.42
C LEU A 27 5.32 -0.91 -14.39
N SER A 28 5.35 0.35 -13.94
CA SER A 28 6.60 1.02 -13.57
C SER A 28 6.91 0.73 -12.11
N ALA A 29 8.03 0.05 -11.84
CA ALA A 29 8.49 -0.16 -10.47
C ALA A 29 8.84 1.15 -9.76
N TYR A 30 9.22 2.20 -10.51
CA TYR A 30 9.51 3.52 -9.94
C TYR A 30 8.28 4.37 -9.62
N GLU A 31 7.13 4.10 -10.24
CA GLU A 31 5.94 4.97 -10.12
C GLU A 31 4.71 4.24 -9.57
N VAL A 32 4.71 2.90 -9.53
CA VAL A 32 3.59 2.10 -9.01
C VAL A 32 3.97 1.44 -7.69
N PRO A 33 3.23 1.65 -6.60
CA PRO A 33 3.42 0.92 -5.36
C PRO A 33 2.78 -0.46 -5.50
N PHE A 34 3.52 -1.46 -5.97
CA PHE A 34 3.05 -2.83 -6.03
C PHE A 34 3.83 -3.75 -5.09
N PHE A 35 3.22 -4.87 -4.76
CA PHE A 35 3.85 -5.96 -4.02
C PHE A 35 3.64 -7.28 -4.76
N VAL A 36 4.51 -8.22 -4.45
CA VAL A 36 4.61 -9.52 -5.10
C VAL A 36 4.17 -10.60 -4.13
N ILE A 37 3.50 -11.62 -4.64
CA ILE A 37 3.16 -12.82 -3.86
C ILE A 37 3.67 -14.07 -4.59
N PRO A 38 3.89 -15.19 -3.88
CA PRO A 38 4.27 -16.44 -4.51
C PRO A 38 3.33 -16.84 -5.65
N ASP A 39 3.86 -17.15 -6.84
CA ASP A 39 3.07 -17.52 -8.03
C ASP A 39 2.11 -18.69 -7.74
N ARG A 40 2.55 -19.70 -6.97
CA ARG A 40 1.68 -20.82 -6.58
C ARG A 40 0.49 -20.38 -5.74
N PHE A 41 0.66 -19.36 -4.91
CA PHE A 41 -0.43 -18.80 -4.12
C PHE A 41 -1.38 -17.99 -5.00
N GLY A 42 -0.84 -17.09 -5.84
CA GLY A 42 -1.63 -16.31 -6.80
C GLY A 42 -2.45 -17.20 -7.73
N THR A 43 -1.81 -18.22 -8.33
CA THR A 43 -2.45 -19.19 -9.22
C THR A 43 -3.55 -19.99 -8.50
N LYS A 44 -3.33 -20.42 -7.25
CA LYS A 44 -4.32 -21.18 -6.47
C LYS A 44 -5.57 -20.35 -6.15
N TYR A 45 -5.41 -19.05 -5.91
CA TYR A 45 -6.48 -18.13 -5.50
C TYR A 45 -6.80 -17.09 -6.58
N ALA A 46 -6.60 -17.42 -7.86
CA ALA A 46 -6.72 -16.49 -8.98
C ALA A 46 -8.14 -15.90 -9.14
N LYS A 47 -9.17 -16.54 -8.59
CA LYS A 47 -10.54 -16.00 -8.59
C LYS A 47 -10.71 -14.90 -7.57
N GLU A 48 -10.08 -15.05 -6.41
CA GLU A 48 -10.09 -14.10 -5.31
C GLU A 48 -9.08 -12.96 -5.51
N LEU A 49 -8.03 -13.23 -6.30
CA LEU A 49 -6.89 -12.37 -6.61
C LEU A 49 -6.70 -12.20 -8.13
N PRO A 50 -7.64 -11.54 -8.82
CA PRO A 50 -7.54 -11.33 -10.27
C PRO A 50 -6.43 -10.34 -10.68
N GLY A 51 -5.70 -9.76 -9.73
CA GLY A 51 -4.69 -8.74 -9.95
C GLY A 51 -5.20 -7.33 -9.66
N ASN A 52 -4.28 -6.39 -9.42
CA ASN A 52 -4.59 -5.02 -9.00
C ASN A 52 -5.41 -4.93 -7.68
N ASN A 53 -5.45 -6.01 -6.91
CA ASN A 53 -6.02 -6.05 -5.57
C ASN A 53 -5.24 -5.10 -4.67
N VAL A 54 -5.93 -4.22 -3.95
CA VAL A 54 -5.36 -3.37 -2.92
C VAL A 54 -4.81 -4.24 -1.79
N GLY A 55 -3.63 -3.91 -1.31
CA GLY A 55 -3.06 -4.46 -0.08
C GLY A 55 -2.44 -3.35 0.77
N ALA A 56 -2.28 -3.64 2.05
CA ALA A 56 -1.51 -2.81 2.98
C ALA A 56 -0.13 -3.42 3.22
N VAL A 57 0.91 -2.58 3.22
CA VAL A 57 2.29 -2.94 3.54
C VAL A 57 2.67 -2.17 4.79
N VAL A 58 3.00 -2.89 5.85
CA VAL A 58 3.43 -2.34 7.14
C VAL A 58 4.93 -2.54 7.28
N CYS A 59 5.67 -1.46 7.43
CA CYS A 59 7.13 -1.40 7.44
C CYS A 59 7.58 -0.11 8.16
N ASP A 60 8.72 -0.12 8.86
CA ASP A 60 9.26 1.06 9.56
C ASP A 60 8.22 1.79 10.46
N GLY A 61 7.35 1.01 11.12
CA GLY A 61 6.27 1.53 11.97
C GLY A 61 5.17 2.32 11.23
N LYS A 62 5.16 2.29 9.90
CA LYS A 62 4.18 2.96 9.03
C LYS A 62 3.39 1.93 8.23
N MET A 63 2.26 2.37 7.68
CA MET A 63 1.43 1.58 6.78
C MET A 63 1.23 2.33 5.47
N PHE A 64 1.45 1.63 4.37
CA PHE A 64 1.25 2.11 3.01
C PHE A 64 0.28 1.21 2.27
N TYR A 65 -0.34 1.72 1.21
CA TYR A 65 -1.17 0.93 0.32
C TYR A 65 -0.49 0.74 -1.02
N GLY A 66 -0.60 -0.46 -1.55
CA GLY A 66 -0.16 -0.82 -2.89
C GLY A 66 -1.15 -1.76 -3.54
N ILE A 67 -0.74 -2.31 -4.68
CA ILE A 67 -1.50 -3.33 -5.39
C ILE A 67 -0.73 -4.64 -5.55
N TYR A 68 -1.46 -5.75 -5.62
CA TYR A 68 -0.93 -7.01 -6.12
C TYR A 68 -0.63 -6.83 -7.62
N GLY A 69 0.66 -6.61 -7.92
CA GLY A 69 1.12 -6.23 -9.26
C GLY A 69 1.87 -7.33 -10.00
N ASP A 70 2.55 -8.20 -9.25
CA ASP A 70 3.35 -9.27 -9.82
C ASP A 70 3.39 -10.53 -8.96
N SER A 71 3.92 -11.64 -9.47
CA SER A 71 4.12 -12.85 -8.69
C SER A 71 5.51 -13.46 -8.83
N ASP A 72 5.98 -14.00 -7.71
CA ASP A 72 7.31 -14.60 -7.60
C ASP A 72 7.30 -16.05 -8.14
N GLY A 73 8.01 -16.26 -9.24
CA GLY A 73 8.22 -17.53 -9.91
C GLY A 73 9.45 -18.32 -9.44
N ASP A 74 10.26 -17.79 -8.53
CA ASP A 74 11.53 -18.36 -8.10
C ASP A 74 11.40 -19.63 -7.26
N HIS A 75 12.54 -20.23 -6.91
CA HIS A 75 12.61 -21.45 -6.13
C HIS A 75 13.65 -21.31 -5.00
N PRO A 76 13.21 -21.18 -3.73
CA PRO A 76 11.83 -21.19 -3.25
C PRO A 76 11.07 -19.90 -3.58
N GLN A 77 9.75 -20.01 -3.83
CA GLN A 77 8.89 -18.83 -3.91
C GLN A 77 8.70 -18.25 -2.51
N VAL A 78 9.02 -16.98 -2.34
CA VAL A 78 8.92 -16.26 -1.08
C VAL A 78 7.98 -15.06 -1.22
N ILE A 79 7.46 -14.60 -0.09
CA ILE A 79 6.83 -13.28 -0.02
C ILE A 79 7.89 -12.30 0.46
N GLY A 80 7.86 -11.07 -0.05
CA GLY A 80 8.82 -10.06 0.37
C GLY A 80 9.22 -9.10 -0.72
N GLU A 81 8.94 -9.40 -1.98
CA GLU A 81 9.23 -8.46 -3.06
C GLU A 81 8.18 -7.36 -3.16
N ALA A 82 8.65 -6.16 -3.48
CA ALA A 82 7.83 -5.00 -3.75
C ALA A 82 8.51 -4.09 -4.76
N SER A 83 7.72 -3.25 -5.42
CA SER A 83 8.26 -2.29 -6.37
C SER A 83 9.31 -1.40 -5.73
N TRP A 84 10.25 -0.93 -6.56
CA TRP A 84 11.27 0.03 -6.12
C TRP A 84 10.68 1.23 -5.34
N LEU A 85 9.54 1.77 -5.80
CA LEU A 85 8.81 2.84 -5.12
C LEU A 85 8.36 2.42 -3.72
N MET A 86 7.71 1.27 -3.59
CA MET A 86 7.21 0.79 -2.29
C MET A 86 8.37 0.52 -1.34
N ALA A 87 9.40 -0.20 -1.79
CA ALA A 87 10.54 -0.57 -0.97
C ALA A 87 11.27 0.66 -0.40
N ARG A 88 11.50 1.67 -1.24
CA ARG A 88 12.17 2.91 -0.80
C ARG A 88 11.25 3.88 -0.07
N THR A 89 9.94 3.69 -0.16
CA THR A 89 8.99 4.38 0.73
C THR A 89 9.05 3.79 2.14
N CYS A 90 9.16 2.46 2.25
CA CYS A 90 9.36 1.78 3.53
C CYS A 90 10.70 2.13 4.17
N PHE A 91 11.79 2.04 3.40
CA PHE A 91 13.15 2.18 3.90
C PHE A 91 13.96 3.20 3.07
N PRO A 92 13.68 4.51 3.20
CA PRO A 92 14.27 5.54 2.34
C PRO A 92 15.79 5.69 2.50
N ASN A 93 16.36 5.19 3.60
CA ASN A 93 17.78 5.35 3.95
C ASN A 93 18.65 4.14 3.57
N ASP A 94 18.05 3.03 3.13
CA ASP A 94 18.76 1.74 2.96
C ASP A 94 19.40 1.59 1.57
N ASP A 95 19.19 2.57 0.68
CA ASP A 95 19.58 2.54 -0.74
C ASP A 95 19.14 1.27 -1.49
N LEU A 96 17.90 0.84 -1.23
CA LEU A 96 17.31 -0.34 -1.86
C LEU A 96 17.26 -0.18 -3.39
N ASN A 97 17.53 -1.28 -4.09
CA ASN A 97 17.56 -1.39 -5.55
C ASN A 97 17.43 -2.86 -5.96
N GLY A 98 17.36 -3.18 -7.26
CA GLY A 98 17.11 -4.55 -7.73
C GLY A 98 18.16 -5.59 -7.30
N GLY A 99 19.32 -5.18 -6.81
CA GLY A 99 20.33 -6.07 -6.24
C GLY A 99 20.49 -5.96 -4.72
N ARG A 100 19.59 -5.23 -4.03
CA ARG A 100 19.63 -5.00 -2.58
C ARG A 100 18.23 -4.77 -2.02
N GLY A 101 17.75 -5.76 -1.26
CA GLY A 101 16.58 -5.66 -0.40
C GLY A 101 16.90 -5.25 1.04
N HIS A 102 15.85 -5.20 1.85
CA HIS A 102 15.88 -5.05 3.30
C HIS A 102 15.68 -6.43 3.95
N ASP A 103 16.68 -6.94 4.67
CA ASP A 103 16.69 -8.34 5.11
C ASP A 103 15.91 -8.63 6.40
N ASP A 104 15.62 -7.60 7.22
CA ASP A 104 14.98 -7.83 8.51
C ASP A 104 13.52 -8.32 8.33
N PRO A 105 13.06 -9.29 9.14
CA PRO A 105 11.73 -9.87 9.03
C PRO A 105 10.67 -9.01 9.74
N ASP A 106 10.66 -7.71 9.48
CA ASP A 106 9.80 -6.71 10.14
C ASP A 106 8.75 -6.07 9.22
N VAL A 107 8.61 -6.63 8.00
CA VAL A 107 7.63 -6.19 7.01
C VAL A 107 6.42 -7.13 7.00
N THR A 108 5.21 -6.56 7.06
CA THR A 108 3.95 -7.30 6.97
C THR A 108 3.15 -6.87 5.74
N TYR A 109 2.67 -7.85 4.98
CA TYR A 109 1.77 -7.64 3.83
C TYR A 109 0.37 -8.14 4.18
N ILE A 110 -0.64 -7.29 3.99
CA ILE A 110 -2.05 -7.62 4.16
C ILE A 110 -2.72 -7.48 2.79
N LEU A 111 -3.02 -8.61 2.16
CA LEU A 111 -3.68 -8.65 0.85
C LEU A 111 -5.20 -8.81 1.01
N PHE A 112 -5.96 -7.92 0.38
CA PHE A 112 -7.43 -7.97 0.40
C PHE A 112 -7.98 -8.69 -0.83
N THR A 113 -8.85 -9.66 -0.59
CA THR A 113 -9.49 -10.48 -1.64
C THR A 113 -10.87 -9.98 -2.03
N GLY A 114 -11.31 -10.36 -3.23
CA GLY A 114 -12.65 -10.09 -3.74
C GLY A 114 -12.76 -8.81 -4.56
N ASP A 115 -13.86 -8.67 -5.31
CA ASP A 115 -14.02 -7.63 -6.33
C ASP A 115 -13.92 -6.19 -5.77
N ASP A 116 -14.42 -5.98 -4.54
CA ASP A 116 -14.36 -4.67 -3.86
C ASP A 116 -12.94 -4.24 -3.46
N ALA A 117 -11.97 -5.17 -3.51
CA ALA A 117 -10.58 -4.88 -3.25
C ALA A 117 -9.78 -4.58 -4.52
N VAL A 118 -10.34 -4.75 -5.72
CA VAL A 118 -9.63 -4.51 -6.99
C VAL A 118 -9.72 -3.04 -7.36
N LEU A 119 -8.59 -2.38 -7.62
CA LEU A 119 -8.60 -1.00 -8.08
C LEU A 119 -9.43 -0.85 -9.36
N PRO A 120 -10.34 0.14 -9.44
CA PRO A 120 -11.12 0.35 -10.63
C PRO A 120 -10.24 0.84 -11.79
N LYS A 121 -10.63 0.51 -13.03
CA LYS A 121 -9.96 0.99 -14.26
C LYS A 121 -9.86 2.52 -14.38
N SER A 122 -10.64 3.28 -13.61
CA SER A 122 -10.55 4.75 -13.56
C SER A 122 -9.39 5.25 -12.68
N ALA A 123 -8.73 4.37 -11.93
CA ALA A 123 -7.61 4.67 -11.04
C ALA A 123 -6.28 4.06 -11.49
N LEU A 124 -6.26 3.39 -12.66
CA LEU A 124 -5.09 2.77 -13.24
C LEU A 124 -5.11 2.83 -14.76
N ASP A 125 -3.95 2.75 -15.37
CA ASP A 125 -3.78 2.41 -16.78
C ASP A 125 -2.91 1.15 -16.92
N LYS A 126 -2.39 0.89 -18.12
CA LYS A 126 -1.57 -0.31 -18.39
C LYS A 126 -0.29 -0.37 -17.54
N ASN A 127 0.25 0.79 -17.18
CA ASN A 127 1.59 0.92 -16.59
C ASN A 127 1.56 1.61 -15.22
N TYR A 128 0.48 2.32 -14.86
CA TYR A 128 0.46 3.23 -13.72
C TYR A 128 -0.80 3.13 -12.87
N VAL A 129 -0.64 3.41 -11.57
CA VAL A 129 -1.73 3.86 -10.71
C VAL A 129 -1.89 5.37 -10.94
N THR A 130 -2.98 5.77 -11.58
CA THR A 130 -3.24 7.16 -11.97
C THR A 130 -4.00 7.94 -10.92
N ASN A 131 -4.56 7.27 -9.90
CA ASN A 131 -5.29 7.91 -8.83
C ASN A 131 -4.97 7.32 -7.45
N PHE A 132 -3.93 7.86 -6.82
CA PHE A 132 -3.52 7.52 -5.46
C PHE A 132 -4.57 7.87 -4.40
N THR A 133 -5.47 8.82 -4.66
CA THR A 133 -6.59 9.11 -3.74
C THR A 133 -7.56 7.94 -3.68
N THR A 134 -7.87 7.33 -4.83
CA THR A 134 -8.70 6.11 -4.88
C THR A 134 -7.99 4.96 -4.17
N LEU A 135 -6.72 4.69 -4.46
CA LEU A 135 -5.92 3.67 -3.76
C LEU A 135 -5.96 3.84 -2.25
N ARG A 136 -5.66 5.05 -1.76
CA ARG A 136 -5.70 5.37 -0.33
C ARG A 136 -7.08 5.12 0.29
N SER A 137 -8.13 5.71 -0.29
CA SER A 137 -9.49 5.59 0.25
C SER A 137 -10.03 4.15 0.26
N MET A 138 -9.67 3.34 -0.74
CA MET A 138 -10.01 1.91 -0.75
C MET A 138 -9.23 1.16 0.32
N GLY A 139 -7.93 1.41 0.44
CA GLY A 139 -7.09 0.85 1.49
C GLY A 139 -7.61 1.16 2.89
N ASP A 140 -7.91 2.43 3.17
CA ASP A 140 -8.43 2.90 4.46
C ASP A 140 -9.76 2.21 4.81
N LYS A 141 -10.66 2.07 3.84
CA LYS A 141 -11.93 1.36 4.02
C LYS A 141 -11.70 -0.11 4.38
N LEU A 142 -10.81 -0.79 3.68
CA LEU A 142 -10.51 -2.22 3.88
C LEU A 142 -9.81 -2.47 5.22
N MET A 143 -8.80 -1.67 5.57
CA MET A 143 -8.12 -1.75 6.87
C MET A 143 -9.05 -1.42 8.04
N THR A 144 -9.92 -0.42 7.90
CA THR A 144 -10.92 -0.10 8.93
C THR A 144 -11.88 -1.28 9.14
N ALA A 145 -12.34 -1.90 8.06
CA ALA A 145 -13.19 -3.08 8.12
C ALA A 145 -12.47 -4.26 8.79
N LEU A 146 -11.20 -4.51 8.44
CA LEU A 146 -10.37 -5.54 9.06
C LEU A 146 -10.22 -5.31 10.57
N ALA A 147 -9.81 -4.11 10.98
CA ALA A 147 -9.63 -3.75 12.39
C ALA A 147 -10.93 -3.95 13.20
N LYS A 148 -12.06 -3.53 12.64
CA LYS A 148 -13.38 -3.72 13.25
C LYS A 148 -13.73 -5.21 13.40
N ASN A 149 -13.50 -6.02 12.37
CA ASN A 149 -13.80 -7.46 12.40
C ASN A 149 -12.91 -8.23 13.36
N LEU A 150 -11.64 -7.84 13.46
CA LEU A 150 -10.70 -8.38 14.44
C LEU A 150 -10.97 -7.90 15.87
N LYS A 151 -11.92 -6.97 16.05
CA LYS A 151 -12.21 -6.31 17.33
C LYS A 151 -10.94 -5.71 17.95
N LEU A 152 -10.05 -5.22 17.09
CA LEU A 152 -8.94 -4.39 17.54
C LEU A 152 -9.61 -3.13 18.08
N SER A 153 -9.73 -3.05 19.41
CA SER A 153 -10.07 -1.80 20.06
C SER A 153 -8.97 -0.82 19.66
N GLY A 154 -9.26 0.05 18.68
CA GLY A 154 -8.51 1.29 18.55
C GLY A 154 -8.47 1.87 19.95
N GLY A 155 -7.26 2.12 20.47
CA GLY A 155 -7.05 2.54 21.85
C GLY A 155 -8.06 3.62 22.23
N SER A 156 -9.12 3.21 22.92
CA SER A 156 -9.98 4.12 23.66
C SER A 156 -9.29 4.27 24.98
N ASP A 157 -8.81 5.48 25.22
CA ASP A 157 -8.62 6.11 26.51
C ASP A 157 -8.89 5.20 27.71
N GLY A 158 -7.82 4.75 28.34
CA GLY A 158 -7.85 3.81 29.45
C GLY A 158 -6.69 3.99 30.41
N GLY A 159 -6.47 5.23 30.87
CA GLY A 159 -5.84 5.48 32.17
C GLY A 159 -4.49 6.18 32.17
N ALA A 160 -4.50 7.52 32.18
CA ALA A 160 -3.62 8.29 33.06
C ALA A 160 -4.30 9.62 33.40
N ASN A 161 -4.54 9.80 34.69
CA ASN A 161 -4.97 11.03 35.32
C ASN A 161 -3.96 12.15 35.01
N GLY A 162 -4.24 12.96 34.00
CA GLY A 162 -3.36 14.03 33.55
C GLY A 162 -4.16 15.08 32.80
N SER A 163 -4.53 16.14 33.51
CA SER A 163 -5.09 17.37 32.95
C SER A 163 -4.13 17.94 31.90
N GLY A 164 -4.37 17.63 30.62
CA GLY A 164 -3.62 18.15 29.48
C GLY A 164 -4.50 18.09 28.24
N SER A 165 -4.76 19.25 27.64
CA SER A 165 -5.59 19.48 26.47
C SER A 165 -5.33 18.51 25.32
N THR A 166 -6.37 17.81 24.86
CA THR A 166 -6.39 17.08 23.59
C THR A 166 -6.31 18.07 22.42
N GLU A 167 -5.09 18.46 22.04
CA GLU A 167 -4.87 18.97 20.70
C GLU A 167 -4.96 17.80 19.73
N LYS A 168 -6.03 17.78 18.93
CA LYS A 168 -6.11 16.99 17.70
C LYS A 168 -4.89 17.40 16.86
N SER A 169 -3.83 16.59 16.83
CA SER A 169 -2.63 16.91 16.06
C SER A 169 -3.03 16.91 14.59
N CYS A 170 -3.17 18.12 14.04
CA CYS A 170 -3.32 18.29 12.63
C CYS A 170 -1.94 18.13 11.98
N GLU A 171 -1.68 16.97 11.41
CA GLU A 171 -0.42 16.64 10.74
C GLU A 171 -0.17 17.55 9.54
N TRP A 172 -1.23 18.09 8.95
CA TRP A 172 -1.17 18.98 7.79
C TRP A 172 -2.12 20.16 7.93
N GLU A 173 -1.55 21.33 8.24
CA GLU A 173 -2.28 22.59 8.39
C GLU A 173 -3.14 22.89 7.16
N GLY A 174 -4.41 23.26 7.39
CA GLY A 174 -5.39 23.49 6.33
C GLY A 174 -6.12 22.23 5.84
N HIS A 175 -5.78 21.05 6.37
CA HIS A 175 -6.38 19.75 6.01
C HIS A 175 -6.90 18.98 7.23
N CYS A 176 -7.01 19.66 8.37
CA CYS A 176 -7.54 19.13 9.62
C CYS A 176 -9.05 18.87 9.55
N GLU A 177 -9.62 18.30 10.62
CA GLU A 177 -11.08 18.13 10.73
C GLU A 177 -11.80 19.48 10.56
N GLY A 178 -12.83 19.51 9.70
CA GLY A 178 -13.57 20.71 9.32
C GLY A 178 -12.92 21.54 8.19
N ALA A 179 -11.69 21.21 7.78
CA ALA A 179 -11.08 21.82 6.61
C ALA A 179 -11.88 21.53 5.34
N SER A 180 -11.87 22.47 4.39
CA SER A 180 -12.49 22.25 3.10
C SER A 180 -11.69 21.26 2.28
N CYS A 181 -12.38 20.30 1.67
CA CYS A 181 -11.79 19.30 0.80
C CYS A 181 -12.68 19.09 -0.42
N LYS A 182 -12.10 18.56 -1.48
CA LYS A 182 -12.78 18.15 -2.72
C LYS A 182 -12.78 16.63 -2.87
N ASN A 183 -11.79 15.95 -2.29
CA ASN A 183 -11.63 14.50 -2.32
C ASN A 183 -10.88 13.99 -1.08
N GLY A 184 -10.92 12.67 -0.85
CA GLY A 184 -10.43 12.02 0.38
C GLY A 184 -8.93 12.16 0.68
N GLY A 185 -8.12 12.60 -0.29
CA GLY A 185 -6.68 12.82 -0.11
C GLY A 185 -6.33 14.20 0.48
N GLN A 186 -7.30 15.09 0.64
CA GLN A 186 -7.08 16.45 1.14
C GLN A 186 -7.32 16.58 2.64
N CYS A 187 -7.19 15.48 3.38
CA CYS A 187 -7.52 15.42 4.78
C CYS A 187 -6.39 14.73 5.56
N SER A 188 -5.96 15.39 6.62
CA SER A 188 -4.85 15.03 7.49
C SER A 188 -5.17 13.76 8.29
N GLY A 189 -4.14 12.94 8.56
CA GLY A 189 -4.30 11.69 9.29
C GLY A 189 -5.37 10.78 8.69
N GLN A 190 -6.24 10.24 9.53
CA GLN A 190 -7.29 9.29 9.14
C GLN A 190 -8.58 9.95 8.63
N LEU A 191 -8.57 11.26 8.43
CA LEU A 191 -9.75 11.99 7.98
C LEU A 191 -10.04 11.73 6.50
N VAL A 192 -11.33 11.69 6.16
CA VAL A 192 -11.82 11.56 4.78
C VAL A 192 -12.66 12.77 4.39
N CYS A 193 -12.79 13.03 3.11
CA CYS A 193 -13.60 14.14 2.62
C CYS A 193 -15.09 13.77 2.56
N LYS A 194 -15.88 14.25 3.51
CA LYS A 194 -17.34 14.09 3.56
C LYS A 194 -18.01 15.43 3.31
N SER A 195 -18.86 15.49 2.28
CA SER A 195 -19.65 16.70 1.95
C SER A 195 -18.78 17.96 1.81
N GLY A 196 -17.59 17.81 1.24
CA GLY A 196 -16.64 18.91 1.05
C GLY A 196 -15.86 19.33 2.30
N LYS A 197 -15.91 18.52 3.37
CA LYS A 197 -15.22 18.76 4.64
C LYS A 197 -14.45 17.54 5.12
N CYS A 198 -13.25 17.76 5.64
CA CYS A 198 -12.48 16.70 6.28
C CYS A 198 -13.17 16.29 7.57
N ALA A 199 -13.50 15.01 7.68
CA ALA A 199 -14.24 14.46 8.81
C ALA A 199 -13.76 13.04 9.10
N PRO A 200 -13.95 12.55 10.33
CA PRO A 200 -13.72 11.14 10.66
C PRO A 200 -14.52 10.20 9.74
N VAL A 201 -14.00 9.00 9.52
CA VAL A 201 -14.63 7.93 8.71
C VAL A 201 -16.03 7.57 9.21
#